data_AF-A0AAD5FI75-F1
#
_entry.id   AF-A0AAD5FI75-F1
#
_cell.length_a   1.000
_cell.length_b   1.000
_cell.length_c   1.000
_cell.angle_alpha   90.00
_cell.angle_beta   90.00
_cell.angle_gamma   90.00
#
_symmetry.space_group_name_H-M   'P 1'
#
loop_
_entity.id
_entity.type
_entity.pdbx_description
1 polymer ?
#
loop_
_entity_poly.entity_id
_entity_poly.type
_entity_poly.pdbx_seq_one_letter_code
_entity_poly.pdbx_strand_id
1 'polypeptide(L)'
;MTGGSGGISHNALVITEQVHSAASAVKPQVAPARTLPSRTLPAAELLYFLPPKPAVRPATASTVVAASMSGFNLLHLVTKSQPVKLKACGLPSGTCRTKKTWPKSFTQEELRKRLTPMQYHVTQEKGTESAFSGEYTDMKEEGTYRCVVCGTPLFMSDKKFDSGSGWPSFFDLIKEESITLEDDFSYGMHRVETACSQCGAHLGHLFDDGPRPTKKRYCINSASLDFQPKNVAPEGAEQSSTTGQSSSSSSSSNKSAL
;
A
#
# COMPACT_ATOMS: atom_id res chain seq x y z
N MET A 1 -40.47 -59.28 67.24
CA MET A 1 -39.83 -58.03 67.72
C MET A 1 -39.03 -57.48 66.54
N THR A 2 -39.67 -56.77 65.60
CA THR A 2 -39.78 -55.29 65.54
C THR A 2 -38.39 -54.64 65.52
N GLY A 3 -37.95 -53.85 64.54
CA GLY A 3 -38.58 -53.17 63.40
C GLY A 3 -37.58 -52.13 62.86
N GLY A 4 -37.92 -51.48 61.75
CA GLY A 4 -37.14 -50.38 61.12
C GLY A 4 -36.99 -50.63 59.61
N SER A 5 -37.97 -50.40 58.73
CA SER A 5 -38.65 -49.13 58.39
C SER A 5 -37.61 -48.07 57.99
N GLY A 6 -37.31 -47.89 56.72
CA GLY A 6 -38.07 -47.04 55.77
C GLY A 6 -37.16 -45.86 55.38
N GLY A 7 -37.17 -45.26 54.19
CA GLY A 7 -38.04 -45.43 53.05
C GLY A 7 -37.35 -44.88 51.79
N ILE A 8 -37.86 -45.37 50.68
CA ILE A 8 -37.59 -44.95 49.31
C ILE A 8 -38.28 -43.59 49.11
N SER A 9 -37.59 -42.60 48.55
CA SER A 9 -38.26 -41.45 47.95
C SER A 9 -37.84 -41.32 46.50
N HIS A 10 -38.74 -41.78 45.64
CA HIS A 10 -38.84 -41.35 44.26
C HIS A 10 -39.08 -39.84 44.22
N ASN A 11 -38.42 -39.14 43.30
CA ASN A 11 -39.05 -38.04 42.58
C ASN A 11 -38.28 -37.80 41.27
N ALA A 12 -38.61 -38.62 40.29
CA ALA A 12 -38.61 -38.19 38.90
C ALA A 12 -39.83 -37.29 38.73
N LEU A 13 -39.61 -35.97 38.68
CA LEU A 13 -40.63 -35.04 38.22
C LEU A 13 -40.26 -34.56 36.82
N VAL A 14 -41.00 -35.12 35.89
CA VAL A 14 -41.27 -34.65 34.54
C VAL A 14 -41.58 -33.16 34.57
N ILE A 15 -40.79 -32.34 33.87
CA ILE A 15 -41.22 -31.03 33.40
C ILE A 15 -41.16 -31.11 31.87
N THR A 16 -42.22 -31.68 31.31
CA THR A 16 -42.65 -31.44 29.93
C THR A 16 -43.59 -30.24 29.91
N GLU A 17 -43.61 -29.58 28.76
CA GLU A 17 -44.50 -28.49 28.34
C GLU A 17 -44.19 -27.09 28.88
N GLN A 18 -44.40 -25.98 28.18
CA GLN A 18 -44.65 -25.63 26.78
C GLN A 18 -44.94 -24.13 26.86
N VAL A 19 -44.02 -23.25 26.42
CA VAL A 19 -44.43 -21.91 25.99
C VAL A 19 -43.79 -21.59 24.66
N HIS A 20 -44.67 -21.69 23.66
CA HIS A 20 -44.53 -21.15 22.34
C HIS A 20 -44.25 -19.64 22.37
N SER A 21 -43.66 -19.18 21.27
CA SER A 21 -43.92 -17.88 20.65
C SER A 21 -43.24 -16.65 21.27
N ALA A 22 -42.09 -16.30 20.71
CA ALA A 22 -41.81 -14.94 20.24
C ALA A 22 -40.53 -14.92 19.37
N ALA A 23 -40.56 -15.64 18.24
CA ALA A 23 -39.66 -15.32 17.14
C ALA A 23 -40.16 -14.01 16.52
N SER A 24 -39.72 -12.88 17.08
CA SER A 24 -39.96 -11.58 16.46
C SER A 24 -39.08 -11.51 15.22
N ALA A 25 -39.67 -11.87 14.09
CA ALA A 25 -39.11 -11.67 12.77
C ALA A 25 -38.83 -10.17 12.59
N VAL A 26 -37.58 -9.76 12.76
CA VAL A 26 -37.11 -8.45 12.30
C VAL A 26 -37.11 -8.52 10.77
N LYS A 27 -38.25 -8.16 10.20
CA LYS A 27 -38.41 -7.89 8.78
C LYS A 27 -37.38 -6.79 8.41
N PRO A 28 -36.48 -6.99 7.44
CA PRO A 28 -35.66 -5.88 6.96
C PRO A 28 -36.61 -4.85 6.35
N GLN A 29 -36.78 -3.71 7.02
CA GLN A 29 -37.41 -2.56 6.41
C GLN A 29 -36.47 -2.07 5.31
N VAL A 30 -36.78 -2.45 4.08
CA VAL A 30 -36.24 -1.78 2.89
C VAL A 30 -36.71 -0.34 2.97
N ALA A 31 -35.77 0.56 3.27
CA ALA A 31 -36.02 2.00 3.21
C ALA A 31 -36.49 2.35 1.78
N PRO A 32 -37.52 3.20 1.62
CA PRO A 32 -37.94 3.63 0.30
C PRO A 32 -36.78 4.36 -0.37
N ALA A 33 -36.50 4.00 -1.62
CA ALA A 33 -35.50 4.64 -2.46
C ALA A 33 -35.74 6.16 -2.44
N ARG A 34 -34.83 6.90 -1.79
CA ARG A 34 -34.78 8.35 -1.91
C ARG A 34 -34.43 8.65 -3.36
N THR A 35 -35.41 9.18 -4.09
CA THR A 35 -35.22 9.77 -5.41
C THR A 35 -34.16 10.86 -5.29
N LEU A 36 -32.96 10.59 -5.80
CA LEU A 36 -31.92 11.60 -5.93
C LEU A 36 -32.39 12.63 -6.97
N PRO A 37 -32.30 13.94 -6.69
CA PRO A 37 -32.54 14.95 -7.71
C PRO A 37 -31.47 14.78 -8.80
N SER A 38 -31.91 14.60 -10.05
CA SER A 38 -31.03 14.64 -11.22
C SER A 38 -30.46 16.06 -11.35
N ARG A 39 -29.26 16.27 -10.80
CA ARG A 39 -28.47 17.45 -11.13
C ARG A 39 -27.87 17.23 -12.52
N THR A 40 -28.52 17.81 -13.51
CA THR A 40 -27.95 18.08 -14.82
C THR A 40 -26.71 18.95 -14.61
N LEU A 41 -25.52 18.37 -14.77
CA LEU A 41 -24.28 19.14 -14.84
C LEU A 41 -24.24 19.86 -16.20
N PRO A 42 -23.95 21.18 -16.24
CA PRO A 42 -23.77 21.89 -17.50
C PRO A 42 -22.54 21.35 -18.24
N ALA A 43 -22.63 21.27 -19.56
CA ALA A 43 -21.64 20.69 -20.49
C ALA A 43 -20.30 21.47 -20.60
N ALA A 44 -19.92 22.24 -19.58
CA ALA A 44 -18.77 23.14 -19.59
C ALA A 44 -17.53 22.63 -18.83
N GLU A 45 -17.61 21.49 -18.13
CA GLU A 45 -16.46 20.92 -17.39
C GLU A 45 -15.79 19.70 -18.05
N LEU A 46 -15.99 19.54 -19.36
CA LEU A 46 -15.40 18.46 -20.17
C LEU A 46 -14.08 18.84 -20.87
N LEU A 47 -13.40 19.92 -20.45
CA LEU A 47 -12.21 20.45 -21.13
C LEU A 47 -10.89 20.38 -20.34
N TYR A 48 -10.81 19.59 -19.25
CA TYR A 48 -9.56 19.42 -18.50
C TYR A 48 -8.80 18.10 -18.79
N PHE A 49 -9.16 17.37 -19.84
CA PHE A 49 -8.43 16.17 -20.29
C PHE A 49 -7.96 16.30 -21.75
N LEU A 50 -6.96 17.15 -21.99
CA LEU A 50 -6.11 17.03 -23.17
C LEU A 50 -4.65 17.26 -22.76
N PRO A 51 -3.73 16.29 -22.97
CA PRO A 51 -2.31 16.53 -22.77
C PRO A 51 -1.80 17.55 -23.79
N PRO A 52 -0.81 18.39 -23.44
CA PRO A 52 -0.19 19.30 -24.40
C PRO A 52 0.45 18.47 -25.54
N LYS A 53 0.11 18.82 -26.78
CA LYS A 53 0.74 18.25 -27.98
C LYS A 53 2.27 18.46 -27.90
N PRO A 54 3.11 17.46 -28.24
CA PRO A 54 4.54 17.69 -28.35
C PRO A 54 4.80 18.70 -29.47
N ALA A 55 5.46 19.81 -29.13
CA ALA A 55 5.92 20.80 -30.09
C ALA A 55 6.99 20.18 -31.00
N VAL A 56 6.60 19.82 -32.21
CA VAL A 56 7.54 19.45 -33.28
C VAL A 56 8.29 20.71 -33.69
N ARG A 57 9.58 20.78 -33.34
CA ARG A 57 10.47 21.82 -33.85
C ARG A 57 10.74 21.57 -35.34
N PRO A 58 10.57 22.56 -36.23
CA PRO A 58 10.98 22.42 -37.61
C PRO A 58 12.52 22.33 -37.67
N ALA A 59 13.02 21.33 -38.38
CA ALA A 59 14.44 21.23 -38.71
C ALA A 59 14.82 22.41 -39.62
N THR A 60 15.64 23.32 -39.11
CA THR A 60 16.26 24.36 -39.92
C THR A 60 17.30 23.70 -40.82
N ALA A 61 17.05 23.69 -42.12
CA ALA A 61 18.01 23.31 -43.14
C ALA A 61 19.18 24.31 -43.12
N SER A 62 20.36 23.85 -42.72
CA SER A 62 21.60 24.61 -42.94
C SER A 62 21.94 24.59 -44.41
N THR A 63 21.77 25.74 -45.06
CA THR A 63 22.32 26.04 -46.38
C THR A 63 23.84 25.97 -46.30
N VAL A 64 24.43 24.91 -46.87
CA VAL A 64 25.87 24.79 -47.04
C VAL A 64 26.25 25.63 -48.26
N VAL A 65 27.01 26.71 -48.02
CA VAL A 65 27.58 27.55 -49.07
C VAL A 65 28.66 26.76 -49.81
N ALA A 66 28.45 26.56 -51.11
CA ALA A 66 29.43 25.95 -52.01
C ALA A 66 30.61 26.93 -52.24
N ALA A 67 31.77 26.62 -51.66
CA ALA A 67 33.02 27.23 -52.05
C ALA A 67 33.66 26.39 -53.16
N SER A 68 33.58 26.92 -54.39
CA SER A 68 34.43 26.56 -55.52
C SER A 68 35.88 26.93 -55.18
N MET A 69 36.84 26.02 -55.37
CA MET A 69 38.17 26.36 -55.90
C MET A 69 38.90 25.11 -56.40
N SER A 70 39.19 25.15 -57.71
CA SER A 70 40.41 24.75 -58.42
C SER A 70 41.05 23.39 -58.14
N GLY A 71 41.15 22.62 -59.22
CA GLY A 71 41.72 21.28 -59.26
C GLY A 71 43.22 21.20 -59.01
N PHE A 72 43.62 19.99 -58.62
CA PHE A 72 44.85 19.36 -59.06
C PHE A 72 44.55 17.91 -59.43
N ASN A 73 44.87 17.61 -60.68
CA ASN A 73 44.85 16.29 -61.29
C ASN A 73 46.01 15.49 -60.69
N LEU A 74 45.75 14.32 -60.10
CA LEU A 74 46.77 13.28 -60.01
C LEU A 74 46.16 11.90 -60.27
N LEU A 75 46.51 11.42 -61.45
CA LEU A 75 46.23 10.12 -62.03
C LEU A 75 46.89 8.98 -61.22
N HIS A 76 46.30 7.79 -61.34
CA HIS A 76 46.76 6.47 -60.87
C HIS A 76 46.53 6.10 -59.39
N LEU A 77 45.52 5.25 -59.15
CA LEU A 77 45.76 3.82 -58.93
C LEU A 77 44.44 3.04 -58.80
N VAL A 78 44.05 2.42 -59.91
CA VAL A 78 43.16 1.26 -59.93
C VAL A 78 43.84 0.15 -59.13
N THR A 79 43.37 -0.14 -57.92
CA THR A 79 43.64 -1.43 -57.26
C THR A 79 42.42 -1.92 -56.47
N LYS A 80 41.68 -2.84 -57.11
CA LYS A 80 41.12 -4.08 -56.55
C LYS A 80 40.43 -3.97 -55.17
N SER A 81 39.14 -3.66 -55.16
CA SER A 81 38.25 -3.99 -54.03
C SER A 81 38.05 -5.51 -53.96
N GLN A 82 38.60 -6.17 -52.94
CA GLN A 82 38.19 -7.53 -52.57
C GLN A 82 37.00 -7.46 -51.60
N PRO A 83 35.98 -8.33 -51.74
CA PRO A 83 34.87 -8.37 -50.80
C PRO A 83 35.34 -8.93 -49.45
N VAL A 84 35.21 -8.13 -48.39
CA VAL A 84 35.45 -8.56 -47.01
C VAL A 84 34.32 -9.52 -46.62
N LYS A 85 34.65 -10.78 -46.35
CA LYS A 85 33.71 -11.77 -45.82
C LYS A 85 33.29 -11.34 -44.40
N LEU A 86 32.04 -10.91 -44.24
CA LEU A 86 31.43 -10.73 -42.93
C LEU A 86 31.33 -12.10 -42.24
N LYS A 87 32.12 -12.29 -41.19
CA LYS A 87 32.04 -13.45 -40.30
C LYS A 87 30.83 -13.23 -39.38
N ALA A 88 29.78 -14.03 -39.57
CA ALA A 88 28.65 -14.06 -38.65
C ALA A 88 29.17 -14.42 -37.25
N CYS A 89 29.21 -13.42 -36.35
CA CYS A 89 29.40 -13.67 -34.93
C CYS A 89 28.11 -14.32 -34.45
N GLY A 90 28.18 -15.58 -34.05
CA GLY A 90 27.06 -16.26 -33.39
C GLY A 90 26.66 -15.46 -32.17
N LEU A 91 25.45 -14.90 -32.18
CA LEU A 91 24.85 -14.37 -30.97
C LEU A 91 24.76 -15.53 -29.97
N PRO A 92 25.24 -15.37 -28.72
CA PRO A 92 24.94 -16.34 -27.68
C PRO A 92 23.42 -16.36 -27.48
N SER A 93 22.82 -17.44 -27.98
CA SER A 93 21.44 -17.77 -27.73
C SER A 93 21.30 -18.13 -26.24
N GLY A 94 20.48 -17.37 -25.51
CA GLY A 94 20.00 -17.75 -24.19
C GLY A 94 20.56 -16.95 -23.02
N THR A 95 20.11 -15.71 -22.84
CA THR A 95 19.93 -15.21 -21.48
C THR A 95 18.73 -15.95 -20.89
N CYS A 96 18.97 -16.88 -19.97
CA CYS A 96 17.90 -17.39 -19.12
C CYS A 96 17.44 -16.22 -18.23
N ARG A 97 16.22 -15.72 -18.43
CA ARG A 97 15.61 -14.77 -17.48
C ARG A 97 15.53 -15.50 -16.15
N THR A 98 16.35 -15.09 -15.18
CA THR A 98 16.26 -15.62 -13.82
C THR A 98 14.90 -15.23 -13.26
N LYS A 99 14.12 -16.25 -12.84
CA LYS A 99 12.83 -16.00 -12.21
C LYS A 99 13.10 -15.29 -10.87
N LYS A 100 12.50 -14.12 -10.68
CA LYS A 100 12.58 -13.37 -9.43
C LYS A 100 12.02 -14.25 -8.32
N THR A 101 12.83 -14.52 -7.30
CA THR A 101 12.46 -15.39 -6.18
C THR A 101 12.25 -14.54 -4.95
N TRP A 102 11.10 -14.68 -4.30
CA TRP A 102 10.73 -13.93 -3.10
C TRP A 102 10.91 -14.78 -1.84
N PRO A 103 11.25 -14.19 -0.68
CA PRO A 103 11.41 -14.91 0.58
C PRO A 103 10.16 -15.72 1.01
N LYS A 104 8.97 -15.17 0.78
CA LYS A 104 7.68 -15.79 1.07
C LYS A 104 6.93 -16.04 -0.23
N SER A 105 6.39 -17.23 -0.39
CA SER A 105 5.54 -17.62 -1.52
C SER A 105 4.25 -18.28 -1.02
N PHE A 106 3.18 -18.11 -1.78
CA PHE A 106 1.84 -18.62 -1.48
C PHE A 106 1.24 -19.24 -2.75
N THR A 107 0.33 -20.20 -2.62
CA THR A 107 -0.35 -20.78 -3.78
C THR A 107 -1.48 -19.87 -4.26
N GLN A 108 -1.82 -19.93 -5.54
CA GLN A 108 -2.88 -19.07 -6.09
C GLN A 108 -4.26 -19.39 -5.49
N GLU A 109 -4.50 -20.66 -5.15
CA GLU A 109 -5.72 -21.12 -4.49
C GLU A 109 -5.84 -20.56 -3.08
N GLU A 110 -4.74 -20.48 -2.34
CA GLU A 110 -4.70 -19.86 -1.01
C GLU A 110 -4.99 -18.36 -1.11
N LEU A 111 -4.32 -17.66 -2.05
CA LEU A 111 -4.51 -16.23 -2.26
C LEU A 111 -5.96 -15.89 -2.64
N ARG A 112 -6.56 -16.66 -3.56
CA ARG A 112 -7.96 -16.44 -3.96
C ARG A 112 -8.98 -16.71 -2.85
N LYS A 113 -8.65 -17.55 -1.87
CA LYS A 113 -9.55 -17.83 -0.73
C LYS A 113 -9.52 -16.73 0.33
N ARG A 114 -8.35 -16.13 0.57
CA ARG A 114 -8.16 -15.17 1.68
C ARG A 114 -8.27 -13.70 1.26
N LEU A 115 -7.94 -13.38 0.01
CA LEU A 115 -7.99 -12.02 -0.51
C LEU A 115 -9.34 -11.74 -1.15
N THR A 116 -9.82 -10.50 -1.01
CA THR A 116 -10.96 -10.04 -1.81
C THR A 116 -10.58 -9.99 -3.30
N PRO A 117 -11.55 -10.00 -4.23
CA PRO A 117 -11.25 -9.91 -5.66
C PRO A 117 -10.40 -8.68 -6.01
N MET A 118 -10.66 -7.52 -5.38
CA MET A 118 -9.88 -6.30 -5.61
C MET A 118 -8.46 -6.41 -5.04
N GLN A 119 -8.29 -6.94 -3.83
CA GLN A 119 -6.95 -7.16 -3.25
C GLN A 119 -6.13 -8.11 -4.11
N TYR A 120 -6.75 -9.18 -4.61
CA TYR A 120 -6.09 -10.12 -5.51
C TYR A 120 -5.70 -9.45 -6.84
N HIS A 121 -6.63 -8.74 -7.48
CA HIS A 121 -6.38 -8.02 -8.73
C HIS A 121 -5.22 -7.02 -8.60
N VAL A 122 -5.23 -6.19 -7.55
CA VAL A 122 -4.15 -5.23 -7.29
C VAL A 122 -2.84 -5.95 -7.04
N THR A 123 -2.79 -6.86 -6.06
CA THR A 123 -1.51 -7.41 -5.58
C THR A 123 -0.88 -8.46 -6.48
N GLN A 124 -1.68 -9.24 -7.21
CA GLN A 124 -1.21 -10.37 -8.02
C GLN A 124 -1.21 -10.06 -9.52
N GLU A 125 -2.12 -9.21 -10.00
CA GLU A 125 -2.28 -8.89 -11.42
C GLU A 125 -1.78 -7.49 -11.77
N LYS A 126 -1.09 -6.83 -10.83
CA LYS A 126 -0.60 -5.44 -10.93
C LYS A 126 -1.72 -4.45 -11.31
N GLY A 127 -2.94 -4.72 -10.84
CA GLY A 127 -4.09 -3.84 -11.02
C GLY A 127 -3.99 -2.55 -10.20
N THR A 128 -4.90 -1.62 -10.45
CA THR A 128 -5.00 -0.36 -9.69
C THR A 128 -6.45 -0.14 -9.31
N GLU A 129 -6.72 0.13 -8.04
CA GLU A 129 -8.08 0.44 -7.58
C GLU A 129 -8.52 1.82 -8.09
N SER A 130 -9.83 2.06 -8.19
CA SER A 130 -10.32 3.38 -8.61
C SER A 130 -9.96 4.46 -7.59
N ALA A 131 -9.65 5.67 -8.07
CA ALA A 131 -9.35 6.80 -7.20
C ALA A 131 -10.46 7.04 -6.17
N PHE A 132 -10.07 7.34 -4.93
CA PHE A 132 -10.94 7.61 -3.77
C PHE A 132 -11.84 6.45 -3.33
N SER A 133 -11.66 5.25 -3.90
CA SER A 133 -12.46 4.07 -3.51
C SER A 133 -11.86 3.26 -2.36
N GLY A 134 -10.56 3.45 -2.08
CA GLY A 134 -9.82 2.70 -1.06
C GLY A 134 -10.12 3.13 0.37
N GLU A 135 -10.33 2.16 1.26
CA GLU A 135 -10.61 2.33 2.69
C GLU A 135 -9.60 3.23 3.43
N TYR A 136 -8.32 3.11 3.09
CA TYR A 136 -7.23 3.79 3.79
C TYR A 136 -6.87 5.15 3.19
N THR A 137 -7.56 5.60 2.13
CA THR A 137 -7.27 6.86 1.44
C THR A 137 -7.33 8.03 2.42
N ASP A 138 -8.47 8.18 3.10
CA ASP A 138 -8.73 9.30 4.02
C ASP A 138 -8.48 8.95 5.49
N MET A 139 -8.08 7.70 5.77
CA MET A 139 -7.82 7.23 7.15
C MET A 139 -6.62 7.94 7.77
N LYS A 140 -6.77 8.34 9.04
CA LYS A 140 -5.75 9.06 9.84
C LYS A 140 -5.45 8.41 11.20
N GLU A 141 -5.95 7.20 11.42
CA GLU A 141 -5.70 6.46 12.67
C GLU A 141 -4.21 6.16 12.86
N GLU A 142 -3.75 6.19 14.11
CA GLU A 142 -2.37 5.85 14.44
C GLU A 142 -2.14 4.34 14.36
N GLY A 143 -1.14 3.92 13.60
CA GLY A 143 -0.85 2.50 13.42
C GLY A 143 0.18 2.20 12.35
N THR A 144 0.22 0.92 11.96
CA THR A 144 1.15 0.37 10.99
C THR A 144 0.40 -0.24 9.82
N TYR A 145 0.77 0.16 8.61
CA TYR A 145 0.30 -0.45 7.37
C TYR A 145 1.22 -1.59 6.97
N ARG A 146 0.63 -2.76 6.75
CA ARG A 146 1.29 -4.01 6.41
C ARG A 146 0.88 -4.45 5.01
N CYS A 147 1.71 -5.24 4.36
CA CYS A 147 1.33 -5.93 3.14
C CYS A 147 0.15 -6.87 3.42
N VAL A 148 -0.98 -6.68 2.75
CA VAL A 148 -2.17 -7.55 2.89
C VAL A 148 -1.89 -9.01 2.55
N VAL A 149 -0.85 -9.24 1.72
CA VAL A 149 -0.45 -10.58 1.31
C VAL A 149 0.35 -11.27 2.42
N CYS A 150 1.49 -10.73 2.84
CA CYS A 150 2.42 -11.47 3.69
C CYS A 150 2.55 -10.95 5.13
N GLY A 151 1.81 -9.89 5.48
CA GLY A 151 1.82 -9.26 6.80
C GLY A 151 3.07 -8.43 7.12
N THR A 152 4.00 -8.29 6.18
CA THR A 152 5.23 -7.49 6.38
C THR A 152 4.88 -6.02 6.62
N PRO A 153 5.39 -5.38 7.69
CA PRO A 153 5.22 -3.94 7.90
C PRO A 153 5.89 -3.13 6.78
N LEU A 154 5.15 -2.15 6.23
CA LEU A 154 5.62 -1.31 5.11
C LEU A 154 5.71 0.16 5.51
N PHE A 155 4.62 0.71 6.08
CA PHE A 155 4.49 2.14 6.36
C PHE A 155 3.93 2.40 7.76
N MET A 156 4.31 3.51 8.36
CA MET A 156 3.70 4.03 9.59
C MET A 156 2.72 5.16 9.27
N SER A 157 1.70 5.33 10.12
CA SER A 157 0.72 6.41 9.99
C SER A 157 1.33 7.82 10.09
N ASP A 158 2.42 8.01 10.84
CA ASP A 158 3.13 9.30 10.95
C ASP A 158 3.82 9.71 9.64
N LYS A 159 4.06 8.75 8.73
CA LYS A 159 4.59 8.99 7.38
C LYS A 159 3.50 9.22 6.34
N LYS A 160 2.23 9.03 6.70
CA LYS A 160 1.09 9.23 5.81
C LYS A 160 0.78 10.73 5.68
N PHE A 161 0.43 11.16 4.48
CA PHE A 161 -0.03 12.52 4.21
C PHE A 161 -1.14 12.52 3.17
N ASP A 162 -1.92 13.61 3.13
CA ASP A 162 -2.92 13.82 2.11
C ASP A 162 -2.27 14.49 0.89
N SER A 163 -2.23 13.79 -0.23
CA SER A 163 -1.68 14.29 -1.49
C SER A 163 -2.77 14.77 -2.46
N GLY A 164 -4.05 14.53 -2.16
CA GLY A 164 -5.15 14.72 -3.10
C GLY A 164 -5.13 13.77 -4.32
N SER A 165 -4.28 12.74 -4.33
CA SER A 165 -4.14 11.84 -5.48
C SER A 165 -5.32 10.88 -5.68
N GLY A 166 -6.05 10.58 -4.61
CA GLY A 166 -7.08 9.53 -4.57
C GLY A 166 -6.60 8.17 -4.09
N TRP A 167 -5.35 8.05 -3.64
CA TRP A 167 -4.82 6.83 -3.01
C TRP A 167 -3.98 7.17 -1.76
N PRO A 168 -3.86 6.24 -0.80
CA PRO A 168 -2.93 6.36 0.32
C PRO A 168 -1.55 6.83 -0.11
N SER A 169 -1.05 7.88 0.53
CA SER A 169 0.22 8.51 0.19
C SER A 169 1.13 8.57 1.42
N PHE A 170 2.35 8.06 1.27
CA PHE A 170 3.37 8.06 2.33
C PHE A 170 4.64 8.72 1.82
N PHE A 171 5.35 9.45 2.69
CA PHE A 171 6.62 10.09 2.30
C PHE A 171 7.86 9.24 2.62
N ASP A 172 7.72 8.21 3.45
CA ASP A 172 8.84 7.35 3.86
C ASP A 172 8.36 5.94 4.26
N LEU A 173 9.30 5.00 4.35
CA LEU A 173 9.10 3.59 4.70
C LEU A 173 9.41 3.32 6.17
N ILE A 174 8.95 2.19 6.70
CA ILE A 174 9.44 1.68 8.01
C ILE A 174 10.90 1.23 7.89
N LYS A 175 11.22 0.54 6.78
CA LYS A 175 12.56 0.08 6.42
C LYS A 175 12.76 0.24 4.93
N GLU A 176 13.93 0.70 4.52
CA GLU A 176 14.28 0.85 3.10
C GLU A 176 14.19 -0.48 2.33
N GLU A 177 14.54 -1.59 2.97
CA GLU A 177 14.48 -2.94 2.39
C GLU A 177 13.07 -3.55 2.30
N SER A 178 12.03 -2.88 2.81
CA SER A 178 10.66 -3.42 2.84
C SER A 178 9.98 -3.43 1.47
N ILE A 179 10.47 -2.61 0.54
CA ILE A 179 9.92 -2.43 -0.80
C ILE A 179 11.02 -2.63 -1.85
N THR A 180 10.65 -3.26 -2.96
CA THR A 180 11.46 -3.33 -4.18
C THR A 180 10.93 -2.32 -5.20
N LEU A 181 11.84 -1.63 -5.86
CA LEU A 181 11.54 -0.69 -6.94
C LEU A 181 11.80 -1.34 -8.29
N GLU A 182 10.88 -1.19 -9.24
CA GLU A 182 11.00 -1.68 -10.62
C GLU A 182 10.60 -0.59 -11.61
N ASP A 183 11.30 -0.48 -12.74
CA ASP A 183 10.88 0.40 -13.82
C ASP A 183 9.62 -0.15 -14.51
N ASP A 184 8.56 0.67 -14.57
CA ASP A 184 7.31 0.40 -15.25
C ASP A 184 7.18 1.31 -16.47
N PHE A 185 7.15 0.69 -17.67
CA PHE A 185 7.00 1.36 -18.96
C PHE A 185 5.58 1.22 -19.54
N SER A 186 4.63 0.73 -18.73
CA SER A 186 3.25 0.51 -19.17
C SER A 186 2.57 1.85 -19.53
N TYR A 187 1.58 1.79 -20.43
CA TYR A 187 0.84 2.97 -20.91
C TYR A 187 1.70 4.05 -21.60
N GLY A 188 2.91 3.72 -22.03
CA GLY A 188 3.81 4.66 -22.71
C GLY A 188 4.42 5.72 -21.80
N MET A 189 4.38 5.51 -20.48
CA MET A 189 4.98 6.38 -19.47
C MET A 189 6.09 5.61 -18.74
N HIS A 190 7.11 6.32 -18.23
CA HIS A 190 8.07 5.75 -17.29
C HIS A 190 7.64 6.08 -15.87
N ARG A 191 7.41 5.05 -15.07
CA ARG A 191 7.09 5.15 -13.64
C ARG A 191 7.97 4.18 -12.86
N VAL A 192 8.07 4.36 -11.56
CA VAL A 192 8.75 3.42 -10.67
C VAL A 192 7.70 2.67 -9.88
N GLU A 193 7.50 1.39 -10.19
CA GLU A 193 6.62 0.49 -9.45
C GLU A 193 7.22 0.16 -8.08
N THR A 194 6.36 -0.02 -7.09
CA THR A 194 6.69 -0.46 -5.74
C THR A 194 6.02 -1.81 -5.48
N ALA A 195 6.84 -2.79 -5.08
CA ALA A 195 6.39 -4.14 -4.73
C ALA A 195 6.91 -4.53 -3.34
N CYS A 196 6.18 -5.37 -2.61
CA CYS A 196 6.66 -5.89 -1.32
C CYS A 196 7.91 -6.77 -1.52
N SER A 197 9.01 -6.45 -0.85
CA SER A 197 10.27 -7.20 -1.00
C SER A 197 10.20 -8.64 -0.50
N GLN A 198 9.22 -8.95 0.37
CA GLN A 198 9.10 -10.28 1.00
C GLN A 198 8.30 -11.27 0.16
N CYS A 199 7.29 -10.82 -0.58
CA CYS A 199 6.40 -11.72 -1.33
C CYS A 199 6.11 -11.29 -2.76
N GLY A 200 6.63 -10.14 -3.20
CA GLY A 200 6.43 -9.63 -4.56
C GLY A 200 5.06 -9.06 -4.86
N ALA A 201 4.22 -8.83 -3.84
CA ALA A 201 2.90 -8.24 -4.04
C ALA A 201 3.04 -6.81 -4.59
N HIS A 202 2.32 -6.49 -5.66
CA HIS A 202 2.23 -5.12 -6.17
C HIS A 202 1.56 -4.20 -5.16
N LEU A 203 2.15 -3.02 -4.94
CA LEU A 203 1.66 -2.03 -3.99
C LEU A 203 1.14 -0.78 -4.70
N GLY A 204 1.94 -0.22 -5.61
CA GLY A 204 1.64 1.02 -6.32
C GLY A 204 2.89 1.61 -6.96
N HIS A 205 3.08 2.93 -6.88
CA HIS A 205 4.19 3.63 -7.53
C HIS A 205 4.88 4.66 -6.63
N LEU A 206 6.14 4.93 -6.92
CA LEU A 206 6.96 5.97 -6.30
C LEU A 206 7.08 7.19 -7.22
N PHE A 207 6.87 8.37 -6.64
CA PHE A 207 7.02 9.67 -7.30
C PHE A 207 7.95 10.60 -6.51
N ASP A 208 8.50 11.61 -7.19
CA ASP A 208 9.46 12.60 -6.65
C ASP A 208 8.81 13.94 -6.26
N ASP A 209 7.48 13.94 -6.06
CA ASP A 209 6.65 15.11 -5.77
C ASP A 209 6.13 15.12 -4.31
N GLY A 210 6.82 14.41 -3.42
CA GLY A 210 6.44 14.33 -2.01
C GLY A 210 6.86 15.54 -1.16
N PRO A 211 6.42 15.59 0.11
CA PRO A 211 6.82 16.62 1.04
C PRO A 211 8.27 16.43 1.53
N ARG A 212 8.83 17.47 2.18
CA ARG A 212 10.04 17.30 3.00
C ARG A 212 9.77 16.29 4.13
N PRO A 213 10.78 15.53 4.58
CA PRO A 213 12.20 15.64 4.26
C PRO A 213 12.63 14.87 3.01
N THR A 214 11.94 13.80 2.63
CA THR A 214 12.38 12.87 1.58
C THR A 214 12.11 13.37 0.16
N LYS A 215 11.08 14.21 -0.01
CA LYS A 215 10.50 14.60 -1.30
C LYS A 215 10.00 13.41 -2.13
N LYS A 216 9.74 12.28 -1.48
CA LYS A 216 9.21 11.07 -2.09
C LYS A 216 7.74 10.93 -1.77
N ARG A 217 6.96 10.41 -2.72
CA ARG A 217 5.57 10.02 -2.52
C ARG A 217 5.39 8.59 -2.97
N TYR A 218 5.22 7.71 -2.00
CA TYR A 218 4.76 6.35 -2.20
C TYR A 218 3.24 6.40 -2.34
N CYS A 219 2.75 6.29 -3.57
CA CYS A 219 1.33 6.28 -3.92
C CYS A 219 0.87 4.81 -3.98
N ILE A 220 0.16 4.36 -2.95
CA ILE A 220 -0.08 2.94 -2.69
C ILE A 220 -1.56 2.64 -2.74
N ASN A 221 -1.94 1.55 -3.42
CA ASN A 221 -3.32 1.07 -3.42
C ASN A 221 -3.72 0.66 -1.99
N SER A 222 -4.88 1.12 -1.52
CA SER A 222 -5.46 0.69 -0.25
C SER A 222 -5.67 -0.81 -0.22
N ALA A 223 -6.14 -1.40 -1.33
CA ALA A 223 -6.32 -2.85 -1.47
C ALA A 223 -5.02 -3.68 -1.43
N SER A 224 -3.84 -3.05 -1.38
CA SER A 224 -2.57 -3.75 -1.15
C SER A 224 -2.14 -3.77 0.32
N LEU A 225 -2.86 -3.03 1.17
CA LEU A 225 -2.52 -2.79 2.56
C LEU A 225 -3.50 -3.48 3.50
N ASP A 226 -3.01 -3.76 4.70
CA ASP A 226 -3.76 -4.14 5.88
C ASP A 226 -3.29 -3.24 7.04
N PHE A 227 -4.15 -2.90 7.98
CA PHE A 227 -3.85 -1.91 9.02
C PHE A 227 -3.82 -2.52 10.42
N GLN A 228 -2.80 -2.16 11.19
CA GLN A 228 -2.67 -2.49 12.60
C GLN A 228 -2.75 -1.22 13.44
N PRO A 229 -3.85 -1.01 14.20
CA PRO A 229 -3.92 0.10 15.13
C PRO A 229 -2.80 0.02 16.17
N LYS A 230 -2.24 1.18 16.53
CA LYS A 230 -1.29 1.29 17.64
C LYS A 230 -2.03 0.96 18.92
N ASN A 231 -1.50 0.02 19.71
CA ASN A 231 -2.12 -0.37 20.97
C ASN A 231 -1.91 0.74 21.99
N VAL A 232 -2.87 1.66 22.09
CA VAL A 232 -2.88 2.68 23.13
C VAL A 232 -3.52 2.02 24.35
N ALA A 233 -2.67 1.49 25.25
CA ALA A 233 -3.16 1.13 26.57
C ALA A 233 -3.81 2.40 27.18
N PRO A 234 -4.99 2.29 27.81
CA PRO A 234 -5.64 3.46 28.39
C PRO A 234 -4.75 4.00 29.51
N GLU A 235 -4.12 5.15 29.28
CA GLU A 235 -3.44 5.92 30.32
C GLU A 235 -4.49 6.43 31.31
N GLY A 236 -4.73 5.65 32.38
CA GLY A 236 -5.74 5.96 33.38
C GLY A 236 -5.79 5.03 34.59
N ALA A 237 -4.71 4.29 34.90
CA ALA A 237 -4.59 3.55 36.17
C ALA A 237 -3.61 4.27 37.10
N GLU A 238 -4.21 5.06 37.98
CA GLU A 238 -3.65 5.89 39.05
C GLU A 238 -2.66 5.13 39.96
N GLN A 239 -1.42 5.63 40.04
CA GLN A 239 -0.50 5.31 41.14
C GLN A 239 -0.84 6.24 42.32
N SER A 240 -1.78 5.81 43.16
CA SER A 240 -2.01 6.40 44.48
C SER A 240 -1.16 5.65 45.51
N SER A 241 -0.15 6.37 45.98
CA SER A 241 0.87 6.01 46.94
C SER A 241 0.28 5.68 48.32
N THR A 242 0.42 4.42 48.75
CA THR A 242 0.43 4.10 50.18
C THR A 242 1.89 3.99 50.61
N THR A 243 2.42 5.02 51.27
CA THR A 243 3.70 4.93 51.98
C THR A 243 3.47 5.33 53.42
N GLY A 244 3.38 4.31 54.28
CA GLY A 244 3.54 4.47 55.71
C GLY A 244 5.02 4.58 56.10
N GLN A 245 5.22 5.29 57.20
CA GLN A 245 6.30 5.15 58.20
C GLN A 245 7.68 5.80 57.95
N SER A 246 7.85 6.92 58.69
CA SER A 246 8.68 7.02 59.92
C SER A 246 10.10 7.63 59.87
N SER A 247 10.39 8.34 60.97
CA SER A 247 11.69 8.74 61.55
C SER A 247 12.44 9.91 60.87
N SER A 248 12.45 11.12 61.43
CA SER A 248 13.19 11.65 62.60
C SER A 248 14.68 11.96 62.34
N SER A 249 15.06 13.24 62.37
CA SER A 249 16.23 13.74 63.13
C SER A 249 16.51 15.24 62.90
N SER A 250 16.79 15.93 64.03
CA SER A 250 17.66 17.12 64.22
C SER A 250 17.32 18.44 63.49
N SER A 251 17.49 19.64 64.03
CA SER A 251 17.90 20.20 65.32
C SER A 251 17.88 21.73 65.11
N SER A 252 17.34 22.53 66.02
CA SER A 252 17.47 23.98 65.96
C SER A 252 17.65 24.59 67.33
N SER A 253 18.68 25.43 67.39
CA SER A 253 19.36 25.98 68.55
C SER A 253 18.49 26.94 69.36
N ASN A 254 18.47 26.76 70.68
CA ASN A 254 18.00 27.79 71.60
C ASN A 254 19.15 28.75 71.94
N LYS A 255 18.89 30.03 71.74
CA LYS A 255 19.79 31.16 71.98
C LYS A 255 19.61 31.62 73.44
N SER A 256 20.66 31.52 74.24
CA SER A 256 20.69 32.01 75.62
C SER A 256 20.59 33.54 75.68
N ALA A 257 19.84 34.02 76.67
CA ALA A 257 19.81 35.41 77.13
C ALA A 257 20.23 35.42 78.61
N LEU A 258 20.92 36.50 78.98
CA LEU A 258 21.44 36.92 80.30
C LEU A 258 22.82 36.39 80.68
#